data_AF-A0A419KSR8-F1
#
_entry.id   AF-A0A419KSR8-F1
#
_cell.length_a   1.000
_cell.length_b   1.000
_cell.length_c   1.000
_cell.angle_alpha   90.00
_cell.angle_beta   90.00
_cell.angle_gamma   90.00
#
_symmetry.space_group_name_H-M   'P 1'
#
loop_
_entity.id
_entity.type
_entity.pdbx_description
1 polymer ?
#
loop_
_entity_poly.entity_id
_entity_poly.type
_entity_poly.pdbx_seq_one_letter_code
_entity_poly.pdbx_strand_id
1 'polypeptide(L)'
;MRNIIITEMKQIPLEEQRIEVVERKGLGHPDTICDSIMNEVSVKLSEEYLAKFGTILHHNIDKSLLAAGEVETRFGGGIVKKPMKLIFGDRATFEANGVSIPVEEIAIQTAKNWFRENIRFVDPDEHVRYQIEIQPGSSALTDIFRRGGRILEANDTSAAVGWAPMTKTERVVLS
;
A
#
# COMPACT_ATOMS: atom_id res chain seq x y z
N MET A 1 5.44 17.85 26.97
CA MET A 1 5.06 16.67 27.76
C MET A 1 4.11 15.85 26.91
N ARG A 2 4.24 14.51 26.84
CA ARG A 2 3.35 13.67 26.01
C ARG A 2 2.09 13.31 26.80
N ASN A 3 0.95 13.21 26.10
CA ASN A 3 -0.32 12.78 26.70
C ASN A 3 -0.39 11.25 26.72
N ILE A 4 0.17 10.64 27.77
CA ILE A 4 0.20 9.18 27.95
C ILE A 4 -0.76 8.81 29.07
N ILE A 5 -1.73 7.95 28.77
CA ILE A 5 -2.73 7.47 29.72
C ILE A 5 -2.62 5.95 29.78
N ILE A 6 -2.52 5.39 30.99
CA ILE A 6 -2.47 3.95 31.24
C ILE A 6 -3.65 3.60 32.13
N THR A 7 -4.46 2.66 31.68
CA THR A 7 -5.66 2.20 32.37
C THR A 7 -5.72 0.68 32.39
N GLU A 8 -6.18 0.10 33.49
CA GLU A 8 -6.52 -1.33 33.58
C GLU A 8 -7.67 -1.67 32.61
N MET A 9 -7.52 -2.77 31.86
CA MET A 9 -8.54 -3.26 30.96
C MET A 9 -9.45 -4.26 31.68
N LYS A 10 -10.72 -3.90 31.92
CA LYS A 10 -11.70 -4.73 32.63
C LYS A 10 -12.60 -5.51 31.67
N GLN A 11 -12.02 -6.47 30.96
CA GLN A 11 -12.75 -7.34 30.03
C GLN A 11 -12.28 -8.79 30.11
N ILE A 12 -13.12 -9.73 29.64
CA ILE A 12 -12.73 -11.13 29.47
C ILE A 12 -11.67 -11.22 28.36
N PRO A 13 -10.51 -11.85 28.61
CA PRO A 13 -9.49 -12.06 27.58
C PRO A 13 -10.06 -12.70 26.32
N LEU A 14 -9.58 -12.29 25.13
CA LEU A 14 -10.13 -12.77 23.85
C LEU A 14 -10.10 -14.30 23.73
N GLU A 15 -9.02 -14.94 24.20
CA GLU A 15 -8.89 -16.42 24.22
C GLU A 15 -9.89 -17.14 25.14
N GLU A 16 -10.48 -16.45 26.11
CA GLU A 16 -11.49 -17.00 27.04
C GLU A 16 -12.93 -16.74 26.57
N GLN A 17 -13.10 -15.97 25.49
CA GLN A 17 -14.42 -15.73 24.92
C GLN A 17 -14.94 -16.98 24.21
N ARG A 18 -16.27 -17.11 24.16
CA ARG A 18 -16.93 -18.27 23.55
C ARG A 18 -16.70 -18.37 22.04
N ILE A 19 -16.51 -17.24 21.36
CA ILE A 19 -16.39 -17.14 19.91
C ILE A 19 -15.27 -16.15 19.59
N GLU A 20 -14.37 -16.55 18.71
CA GLU A 20 -13.32 -15.71 18.13
C GLU A 20 -13.37 -15.88 16.61
N VAL A 21 -13.30 -14.78 15.86
CA VAL A 21 -13.26 -14.78 14.40
C VAL A 21 -12.03 -14.00 13.96
N VAL A 22 -11.17 -14.66 13.17
CA VAL A 22 -9.95 -14.07 12.63
C VAL A 22 -9.92 -14.33 11.14
N GLU A 23 -9.55 -13.32 10.35
CA GLU A 23 -9.37 -13.40 8.92
C GLU A 23 -8.00 -12.84 8.53
N ARG A 24 -7.34 -13.50 7.58
CA ARG A 24 -6.15 -12.98 6.90
C ARG A 24 -6.30 -13.18 5.40
N LYS A 25 -6.15 -12.09 4.66
CA LYS A 25 -6.08 -12.11 3.19
C LYS A 25 -4.66 -12.47 2.77
N GLY A 26 -4.54 -13.53 1.98
CA GLY A 26 -3.25 -14.03 1.51
C GLY A 26 -2.65 -13.20 0.38
N LEU A 27 -1.40 -13.47 0.01
CA LEU A 27 -0.62 -12.71 -0.98
C LEU A 27 -1.34 -12.52 -2.33
N GLY A 28 -2.08 -13.52 -2.81
CA GLY A 28 -2.80 -13.47 -4.08
C GLY A 28 -4.19 -12.84 -3.99
N HIS A 29 -4.63 -12.38 -2.82
CA HIS A 29 -5.92 -11.71 -2.67
C HIS A 29 -5.86 -10.31 -3.33
N PRO A 30 -6.87 -9.89 -4.14
CA PRO A 30 -6.86 -8.59 -4.81
C PRO A 30 -6.55 -7.40 -3.91
N ASP A 31 -7.17 -7.33 -2.72
CA ASP A 31 -6.89 -6.27 -1.75
C ASP A 31 -5.43 -6.28 -1.27
N THR A 32 -4.88 -7.46 -0.93
CA THR A 32 -3.48 -7.59 -0.50
C THR A 32 -2.50 -7.23 -1.62
N ILE A 33 -2.83 -7.54 -2.87
CA ILE A 33 -2.05 -7.12 -4.04
C ILE A 33 -2.02 -5.59 -4.14
N CYS A 34 -3.19 -4.94 -4.03
CA CYS A 34 -3.30 -3.48 -3.99
C CYS A 34 -2.45 -2.89 -2.86
N ASP A 35 -2.65 -3.33 -1.63
CA ASP A 35 -1.93 -2.81 -0.45
C ASP A 35 -0.41 -2.96 -0.61
N SER A 36 0.04 -4.14 -1.06
CA SER A 36 1.47 -4.44 -1.18
C SER A 36 2.14 -3.61 -2.28
N ILE A 37 1.49 -3.50 -3.46
CA ILE A 37 2.02 -2.70 -4.57
C ILE A 37 2.05 -1.22 -4.19
N MET A 38 0.97 -0.69 -3.60
CA MET A 38 0.89 0.72 -3.24
C MET A 38 1.92 1.09 -2.17
N ASN A 39 2.13 0.23 -1.18
CA ASN A 39 3.24 0.38 -0.22
C ASN A 39 4.61 0.42 -0.93
N GLU A 40 4.88 -0.54 -1.83
CA GLU A 40 6.17 -0.59 -2.53
C GLU A 40 6.38 0.65 -3.42
N VAL A 41 5.32 1.16 -4.06
CA VAL A 41 5.39 2.42 -4.83
C VAL A 41 5.73 3.60 -3.91
N SER A 42 5.13 3.69 -2.72
CA SER A 42 5.48 4.73 -1.74
C SER A 42 6.94 4.64 -1.30
N VAL A 43 7.46 3.42 -1.06
CA VAL A 43 8.87 3.20 -0.73
C VAL A 43 9.78 3.66 -1.88
N LYS A 44 9.48 3.26 -3.12
CA LYS A 44 10.29 3.62 -4.30
C LYS A 44 10.28 5.11 -4.60
N LEU A 45 9.14 5.78 -4.42
CA LEU A 45 9.07 7.24 -4.51
C LEU A 45 9.90 7.91 -3.40
N SER A 46 9.83 7.38 -2.17
CA SER A 46 10.63 7.89 -1.06
C SER A 46 12.14 7.75 -1.31
N GLU A 47 12.58 6.61 -1.84
CA GLU A 47 13.97 6.38 -2.25
C GLU A 47 14.40 7.36 -3.35
N GLU A 48 13.57 7.55 -4.38
CA GLU A 48 13.83 8.49 -5.48
C GLU A 48 13.95 9.93 -4.97
N TYR A 49 13.05 10.34 -4.06
CA TYR A 49 13.08 11.66 -3.45
C TYR A 49 14.33 11.86 -2.60
N LEU A 50 14.69 10.88 -1.77
CA LEU A 50 15.91 10.94 -0.96
C LEU A 50 17.16 11.02 -1.83
N ALA A 51 17.24 10.22 -2.91
CA ALA A 51 18.39 10.20 -3.81
C ALA A 51 18.58 11.55 -4.55
N LYS A 52 17.50 12.17 -5.00
CA LYS A 52 17.55 13.43 -5.78
C LYS A 52 17.59 14.70 -4.93
N PHE A 53 16.91 14.71 -3.79
CA PHE A 53 16.65 15.93 -3.01
C PHE A 53 17.13 15.85 -1.56
N GLY A 54 17.63 14.70 -1.11
CA GLY A 54 18.09 14.49 0.27
C GLY A 54 16.95 14.49 1.31
N THR A 55 15.70 14.50 0.87
CA THR A 55 14.51 14.47 1.72
C THR A 55 13.35 13.80 0.99
N ILE A 56 12.43 13.22 1.74
CA ILE A 56 11.17 12.70 1.20
C ILE A 56 10.25 13.88 0.89
N LEU A 57 9.68 13.90 -0.32
CA LEU A 57 8.68 14.88 -0.73
C LEU A 57 7.27 14.36 -0.47
N HIS A 58 6.29 15.26 -0.43
CA HIS A 58 4.91 14.90 -0.17
C HIS A 58 4.38 13.92 -1.22
N HIS A 59 3.87 12.80 -0.73
CA HIS A 59 3.05 11.86 -1.48
C HIS A 59 2.18 11.07 -0.50
N ASN A 60 1.00 10.65 -0.96
CA ASN A 60 0.16 9.62 -0.33
C ASN A 60 -0.20 8.65 -1.45
N ILE A 61 0.06 7.36 -1.23
CA ILE A 61 -0.08 6.30 -2.23
C ILE A 61 -0.79 5.15 -1.53
N ASP A 62 -2.08 5.33 -1.27
CA ASP A 62 -2.93 4.36 -0.55
C ASP A 62 -4.31 4.19 -1.19
N LYS A 63 -4.48 4.62 -2.45
CA LYS A 63 -5.73 4.42 -3.20
C LYS A 63 -5.45 3.68 -4.50
N SER A 64 -5.93 2.45 -4.60
CA SER A 64 -5.86 1.67 -5.84
C SER A 64 -7.10 0.82 -6.03
N LEU A 65 -7.31 0.40 -7.27
CA LEU A 65 -8.35 -0.55 -7.64
C LEU A 65 -7.76 -1.60 -8.57
N LEU A 66 -7.87 -2.87 -8.19
CA LEU A 66 -7.61 -4.00 -9.09
C LEU A 66 -8.94 -4.49 -9.67
N ALA A 67 -9.28 -4.01 -10.86
CA ALA A 67 -10.46 -4.45 -11.57
C ALA A 67 -10.23 -5.83 -12.23
N ALA A 68 -11.18 -6.74 -12.02
CA ALA A 68 -11.08 -8.12 -12.49
C ALA A 68 -10.97 -8.21 -14.02
N GLY A 69 -10.13 -9.15 -14.45
CA GLY A 69 -10.07 -9.65 -15.82
C GLY A 69 -11.09 -10.77 -16.07
N GLU A 70 -10.83 -11.54 -17.12
CA GLU A 70 -11.59 -12.74 -17.47
C GLU A 70 -10.61 -13.84 -17.89
N VAL A 71 -10.79 -15.04 -17.35
CA VAL A 71 -9.93 -16.20 -17.61
C VAL A 71 -10.77 -17.41 -17.97
N GLU A 72 -10.27 -18.21 -18.90
CA GLU A 72 -10.76 -19.55 -19.17
C GLU A 72 -9.75 -20.55 -18.60
N THR A 73 -10.19 -21.38 -17.65
CA THR A 73 -9.32 -22.37 -16.99
C THR A 73 -9.61 -23.78 -17.52
N ARG A 74 -8.56 -24.59 -17.66
CA ARG A 74 -8.68 -26.00 -18.05
C ARG A 74 -7.52 -26.81 -17.47
N PHE A 75 -7.68 -28.13 -17.37
CA PHE A 75 -6.52 -28.96 -17.00
C PHE A 75 -5.38 -28.77 -18.00
N GLY A 76 -4.15 -28.63 -17.49
CA GLY A 76 -2.97 -28.35 -18.31
C GLY A 76 -2.81 -26.88 -18.74
N GLY A 77 -3.65 -25.95 -18.26
CA GLY A 77 -3.44 -24.51 -18.46
C GLY A 77 -4.71 -23.67 -18.48
N GLY A 78 -4.81 -22.80 -19.47
CA GLY A 78 -5.88 -21.82 -19.57
C GLY A 78 -5.43 -20.63 -20.40
N ILE A 79 -6.31 -19.67 -20.57
CA ILE A 79 -5.99 -18.42 -21.27
C ILE A 79 -6.62 -17.24 -20.54
N VAL A 80 -5.89 -16.13 -20.48
CA VAL A 80 -6.42 -14.84 -20.05
C VAL A 80 -7.15 -14.23 -21.23
N LYS A 81 -8.49 -14.17 -21.16
CA LYS A 81 -9.35 -13.57 -22.20
C LYS A 81 -9.31 -12.05 -22.12
N LYS A 82 -9.31 -11.54 -20.89
CA LYS A 82 -9.26 -10.11 -20.58
C LYS A 82 -8.26 -9.91 -19.44
N PRO A 83 -7.18 -9.14 -19.65
CA PRO A 83 -6.26 -8.74 -18.58
C PRO A 83 -7.00 -8.06 -17.42
N MET A 84 -6.51 -8.26 -16.20
CA MET A 84 -6.94 -7.42 -15.08
C MET A 84 -6.40 -5.99 -15.25
N LYS A 85 -7.03 -5.02 -14.60
CA LYS A 85 -6.60 -3.62 -14.65
C LYS A 85 -6.29 -3.10 -13.25
N LEU A 86 -5.04 -2.69 -13.04
CA LEU A 86 -4.61 -2.01 -11.83
C LEU A 86 -4.63 -0.50 -12.06
N ILE A 87 -5.43 0.20 -11.26
CA ILE A 87 -5.58 1.65 -11.29
C ILE A 87 -4.91 2.23 -10.03
N PHE A 88 -4.00 3.18 -10.23
CA PHE A 88 -3.29 3.87 -9.16
C PHE A 88 -3.89 5.25 -9.00
N GLY A 89 -4.39 5.60 -7.83
CA GLY A 89 -4.89 6.93 -7.51
C GLY A 89 -4.00 7.65 -6.51
N ASP A 90 -4.53 8.77 -6.02
CA ASP A 90 -3.97 9.61 -4.96
C ASP A 90 -2.97 10.69 -5.43
N ARG A 91 -1.95 11.00 -4.62
CA ARG A 91 -1.18 12.25 -4.72
C ARG A 91 0.31 12.03 -4.61
N ALA A 92 1.09 12.65 -5.50
CA ALA A 92 2.55 12.65 -5.44
C ALA A 92 3.16 13.98 -5.89
N THR A 93 4.45 14.17 -5.61
CA THR A 93 5.22 15.30 -6.13
C THR A 93 5.89 14.89 -7.44
N PHE A 94 5.53 15.54 -8.55
CA PHE A 94 6.05 15.24 -9.90
C PHE A 94 7.23 16.12 -10.30
N GLU A 95 7.45 17.25 -9.60
CA GLU A 95 8.56 18.15 -9.86
C GLU A 95 8.98 18.82 -8.55
N ALA A 96 10.29 18.97 -8.36
CA ALA A 96 10.86 19.79 -7.30
C ALA A 96 12.18 20.42 -7.77
N ASN A 97 12.41 21.70 -7.43
CA ASN A 97 13.62 22.44 -7.81
C ASN A 97 13.93 22.39 -9.32
N GLY A 98 12.89 22.40 -10.17
CA GLY A 98 13.02 22.30 -11.63
C GLY A 98 13.42 20.92 -12.15
N VAL A 99 13.46 19.89 -11.29
CA VAL A 99 13.75 18.51 -11.64
C VAL A 99 12.45 17.70 -11.63
N SER A 100 12.15 17.06 -12.76
CA SER A 100 11.00 16.15 -12.87
C SER A 100 11.28 14.80 -12.18
N ILE A 101 10.26 14.26 -11.53
CA ILE A 101 10.23 12.92 -10.93
C ILE A 101 9.35 12.02 -11.79
N PRO A 102 9.83 10.85 -12.25
CA PRO A 102 9.08 9.95 -13.11
C PRO A 102 8.09 9.08 -12.32
N VAL A 103 7.11 9.73 -11.66
CA VAL A 103 6.16 9.06 -10.74
C VAL A 103 5.40 7.92 -11.42
N GLU A 104 4.91 8.14 -12.64
CA GLU A 104 4.12 7.14 -13.38
C GLU A 104 4.95 5.90 -13.73
N GLU A 105 6.19 6.12 -14.18
CA GLU A 105 7.12 5.05 -14.53
C GLU A 105 7.48 4.23 -13.29
N ILE A 106 7.78 4.90 -12.16
CA ILE A 106 8.05 4.26 -10.88
C ILE A 106 6.86 3.39 -10.47
N ALA A 107 5.64 3.92 -10.54
CA ALA A 107 4.44 3.18 -10.16
C ALA A 107 4.25 1.91 -11.00
N ILE A 108 4.34 2.02 -12.33
CA ILE A 108 4.17 0.90 -13.25
C ILE A 108 5.28 -0.14 -13.06
N GLN A 109 6.54 0.29 -13.03
CA GLN A 109 7.67 -0.64 -12.95
C GLN A 109 7.69 -1.37 -11.61
N THR A 110 7.35 -0.68 -10.52
CA THR A 110 7.22 -1.27 -9.19
C THR A 110 6.15 -2.35 -9.17
N ALA A 111 4.96 -2.06 -9.71
CA ALA A 111 3.89 -3.04 -9.80
C ALA A 111 4.27 -4.26 -10.65
N LYS A 112 4.91 -4.04 -11.80
CA LYS A 112 5.41 -5.13 -12.65
C LYS A 112 6.40 -6.02 -11.90
N ASN A 113 7.38 -5.43 -11.22
CA ASN A 113 8.37 -6.17 -10.45
C ASN A 113 7.70 -6.97 -9.33
N TRP A 114 6.77 -6.35 -8.60
CA TRP A 114 6.03 -7.02 -7.54
C TRP A 114 5.29 -8.25 -8.06
N PHE A 115 4.59 -8.16 -9.20
CA PHE A 115 3.94 -9.33 -9.80
C PHE A 115 4.93 -10.44 -10.18
N ARG A 116 6.07 -10.11 -10.79
CA ARG A 116 7.10 -11.11 -11.17
C ARG A 116 7.64 -11.86 -9.96
N GLU A 117 7.84 -11.15 -8.85
CA GLU A 117 8.41 -11.71 -7.63
C GLU A 117 7.38 -12.51 -6.80
N ASN A 118 6.11 -12.09 -6.81
CA ASN A 118 5.11 -12.60 -5.87
C ASN A 118 4.07 -13.55 -6.51
N ILE A 119 3.77 -13.38 -7.81
CA ILE A 119 2.67 -14.10 -8.48
C ILE A 119 3.18 -14.83 -9.73
N ARG A 120 3.70 -16.04 -9.50
CA ARG A 120 4.41 -16.88 -10.50
C ARG A 120 3.71 -17.12 -11.85
N PHE A 121 2.38 -17.04 -11.91
CA PHE A 121 1.59 -17.35 -13.11
C PHE A 121 0.86 -16.14 -13.70
N VAL A 122 1.16 -14.94 -13.20
CA VAL A 122 0.69 -13.68 -13.78
C VAL A 122 1.87 -13.04 -14.49
N ASP A 123 1.80 -12.98 -15.81
CA ASP A 123 2.69 -12.13 -16.60
C ASP A 123 2.20 -10.68 -16.47
N PRO A 124 2.96 -9.77 -15.86
CA PRO A 124 2.51 -8.39 -15.68
C PRO A 124 2.45 -7.59 -16.99
N ASP A 125 3.21 -7.98 -18.01
CA ASP A 125 3.23 -7.28 -19.29
C ASP A 125 2.03 -7.70 -20.16
N GLU A 126 1.61 -8.97 -20.06
CA GLU A 126 0.49 -9.51 -20.83
C GLU A 126 -0.85 -9.50 -20.08
N HIS A 127 -0.87 -9.94 -18.83
CA HIS A 127 -2.09 -10.23 -18.06
C HIS A 127 -2.60 -9.05 -17.22
N VAL A 128 -1.85 -7.94 -17.19
CA VAL A 128 -2.21 -6.74 -16.42
C VAL A 128 -2.19 -5.50 -17.32
N ARG A 129 -3.13 -4.59 -17.07
CA ARG A 129 -3.13 -3.23 -17.63
C ARG A 129 -3.01 -2.24 -16.49
N TYR A 130 -2.21 -1.21 -16.70
CA TYR A 130 -1.91 -0.21 -15.69
C TYR A 130 -2.52 1.12 -16.11
N GLN A 131 -3.25 1.77 -15.20
CA GLN A 131 -3.85 3.09 -15.41
C GLN A 131 -3.42 4.01 -14.27
N ILE A 132 -2.78 5.12 -14.60
CA ILE A 132 -2.30 6.09 -13.62
C ILE A 132 -3.30 7.24 -13.50
N GLU A 133 -3.81 7.42 -12.30
CA GLU A 133 -4.67 8.51 -11.83
C GLU A 133 -4.03 9.23 -10.63
N ILE A 134 -2.71 9.04 -10.41
CA ILE A 134 -1.93 9.77 -9.41
C ILE A 134 -1.82 11.22 -9.88
N GLN A 135 -2.15 12.17 -9.01
CA GLN A 135 -2.17 13.59 -9.34
C GLN A 135 -1.18 14.39 -8.47
N PRO A 136 -0.81 15.61 -8.86
CA PRO A 136 -0.05 16.49 -7.97
C PRO A 136 -0.78 16.74 -6.64
N GLY A 137 -0.03 16.81 -5.54
CA GLY A 137 -0.55 17.15 -4.21
C GLY A 137 -1.25 18.52 -4.17
N SER A 138 -2.22 18.69 -3.26
CA SER A 138 -2.83 20.00 -3.03
C SER A 138 -1.85 20.94 -2.32
N SER A 139 -1.90 22.23 -2.64
CA SER A 139 -1.00 23.25 -2.08
C SER A 139 -0.98 23.25 -0.54
N ALA A 140 -2.15 23.11 0.08
CA ALA A 140 -2.30 23.09 1.54
C ALA A 140 -1.56 21.92 2.23
N LEU A 141 -1.55 20.74 1.62
CA LEU A 141 -0.86 19.57 2.20
C LEU A 141 0.65 19.60 1.91
N THR A 142 1.06 20.09 0.75
CA THR A 142 2.49 20.27 0.45
C THR A 142 3.17 21.25 1.40
N ASP A 143 2.46 22.26 1.90
CA ASP A 143 3.04 23.24 2.83
C ASP A 143 3.37 22.65 4.20
N ILE A 144 2.59 21.69 4.70
CA ILE A 144 2.87 20.96 5.95
C ILE A 144 4.22 20.25 5.84
N PHE A 145 4.47 19.59 4.71
CA PHE A 145 5.71 18.85 4.47
C PHE A 145 6.90 19.77 4.18
N ARG A 146 6.67 20.99 3.66
CA ARG A 146 7.73 21.99 3.42
C ARG A 146 8.25 22.63 4.69
N ARG A 147 7.46 22.70 5.77
CA ARG A 147 7.91 23.29 7.05
C ARG A 147 9.12 22.56 7.64
N GLY A 148 9.29 21.28 7.31
CA GLY A 148 10.47 20.49 7.66
C GLY A 148 10.71 20.41 9.17
N GLY A 149 11.96 20.11 9.55
CA GLY A 149 12.38 20.00 10.95
C GLY A 149 12.56 18.55 11.42
N ARG A 150 13.02 18.40 12.67
CA ARG A 150 13.30 17.08 13.27
C ARG A 150 12.03 16.27 13.55
N ILE A 151 10.91 16.95 13.75
CA ILE A 151 9.60 16.35 14.01
C ILE A 151 8.67 16.89 12.93
N LEU A 152 8.14 15.98 12.11
CA LEU A 152 7.14 16.33 11.11
C LEU A 152 5.76 16.46 11.77
N GLU A 153 4.98 17.41 11.28
CA GLU A 153 3.60 17.59 11.71
C GLU A 153 2.72 16.46 11.14
N ALA A 154 1.65 16.12 11.87
CA ALA A 154 0.68 15.15 11.38
C ALA A 154 -0.04 15.71 10.14
N ASN A 155 -0.18 14.87 9.11
CA ASN A 155 -0.92 15.21 7.89
C ASN A 155 -2.44 15.11 8.06
N ASP A 156 -2.91 14.36 9.06
CA ASP A 156 -4.32 14.13 9.34
C ASP A 156 -4.57 13.87 10.84
N THR A 157 -5.83 13.94 11.27
CA THR A 157 -6.29 13.52 12.60
C THR A 157 -6.69 12.05 12.55
N SER A 158 -5.73 11.17 12.80
CA SER A 158 -5.92 9.70 12.73
C SER A 158 -5.59 9.03 14.07
N ALA A 159 -6.10 7.80 14.26
CA ALA A 159 -5.78 6.95 15.40
C ALA A 159 -5.27 5.59 14.93
N ALA A 160 -4.26 5.06 15.62
CA ALA A 160 -3.72 3.72 15.38
C ALA A 160 -4.00 2.83 16.61
N VAL A 161 -4.33 1.57 16.36
CA VAL A 161 -4.59 0.56 17.40
C VAL A 161 -3.62 -0.60 17.20
N GLY A 162 -3.06 -1.11 18.30
CA GLY A 162 -2.21 -2.30 18.30
C GLY A 162 -2.37 -3.06 19.60
N TRP A 163 -2.15 -4.36 19.56
CA TRP A 163 -2.22 -5.25 20.73
C TRP A 163 -1.13 -6.31 20.66
N ALA A 164 -0.80 -6.85 21.83
CA ALA A 164 0.09 -8.00 21.99
C ALA A 164 -0.19 -8.69 23.34
N PRO A 165 0.04 -10.01 23.45
CA PRO A 165 0.42 -10.93 22.37
C PRO A 165 -0.78 -11.26 21.47
N MET A 166 -0.50 -11.90 20.32
CA MET A 166 -1.55 -12.52 19.53
C MET A 166 -2.20 -13.68 20.28
N THR A 167 -3.46 -13.99 19.98
CA THR A 167 -4.15 -15.19 20.47
C THR A 167 -3.64 -16.45 19.76
N LYS A 168 -4.04 -17.63 20.24
CA LYS A 168 -3.84 -18.91 19.54
C LYS A 168 -4.45 -18.90 18.13
N THR A 169 -5.68 -18.41 17.99
CA THR A 169 -6.38 -18.37 16.68
C THR A 169 -5.69 -17.40 15.73
N GLU A 170 -5.30 -16.21 16.21
CA GLU A 170 -4.54 -15.24 15.42
C GLU A 170 -3.21 -15.81 14.90
N ARG A 171 -2.46 -16.52 15.75
CA ARG A 171 -1.21 -17.17 15.32
C ARG A 171 -1.45 -18.25 14.26
N VAL A 172 -2.50 -19.06 14.40
CA VAL A 172 -2.83 -20.13 13.44
C VAL A 172 -3.29 -19.56 12.10
N VAL A 173 -4.04 -18.45 12.10
CA VAL A 173 -4.47 -17.79 10.87
C VAL A 173 -3.32 -17.03 10.20
N LEU A 174 -2.34 -16.55 10.98
CA LEU A 174 -1.17 -15.86 10.46
C LEU A 174 -0.13 -16.79 9.84
N SER A 175 0.06 -17.99 10.40
CA SER A 175 1.05 -18.99 9.96
C SER A 175 0.75 -19.55 8.57
#